data_AF-A0A1M5DJK8-F1
#
_entry.id   AF-A0A1M5DJK8-F1
#
_cell.length_a   1.000
_cell.length_b   1.000
_cell.length_c   1.000
_cell.angle_alpha   90.00
_cell.angle_beta   90.00
_cell.angle_gamma   90.00
#
_symmetry.space_group_name_H-M   'P 1'
#
loop_
_entity.id
_entity.type
_entity.pdbx_description
1 polymer ?
#
loop_
_entity_poly.entity_id
_entity_poly.type
_entity_poly.pdbx_seq_one_letter_code
_entity_poly.pdbx_strand_id
1 'polypeptide(L)'
;MTDRIASSTPFIPSVAFGLKAVALAMKAKTARLVSGEAEALIEACQQLMPDDHEALAAVQGFAAATALDQPTAGRALHDFIITRGGQMANVARRTDEALRQQSPTHFDWQARKDCGHG
;
A
#
# COMPACT_ATOMS: atom_id res chain seq x y z
N MET A 1 27.15 4.49 -28.48
CA MET A 1 26.88 3.82 -27.19
C MET A 1 25.62 4.46 -26.61
N THR A 2 24.48 3.83 -26.84
CA THR A 2 23.17 4.29 -26.37
C THR A 2 22.90 3.67 -25.02
N ASP A 3 23.04 4.47 -23.97
CA ASP A 3 22.70 4.11 -22.60
C ASP A 3 21.19 3.90 -22.51
N ARG A 4 20.76 2.64 -22.40
CA ARG A 4 19.38 2.28 -22.07
C ARG A 4 19.23 2.57 -20.58
N ILE A 5 18.58 3.67 -20.24
CA ILE A 5 18.04 3.92 -18.91
C ILE A 5 17.01 2.81 -18.65
N ALA A 6 17.45 1.73 -18.01
CA ALA A 6 16.57 0.75 -17.42
C ALA A 6 15.83 1.46 -16.30
N SER A 7 14.64 1.95 -16.60
CA SER A 7 13.70 2.49 -15.62
C SER A 7 13.26 1.32 -14.72
N SER A 8 14.10 0.98 -13.74
CA SER A 8 13.77 0.01 -12.70
C SER A 8 12.59 0.58 -11.93
N THR A 9 11.40 -0.01 -12.13
CA THR A 9 10.21 0.36 -11.38
C THR A 9 10.53 0.27 -9.87
N PRO A 10 10.27 1.31 -9.07
CA PRO A 10 10.56 1.26 -7.65
C PRO A 10 9.74 0.14 -7.01
N PHE A 11 10.40 -0.74 -6.26
CA PHE A 11 9.73 -1.76 -5.45
C PHE A 11 9.04 -1.06 -4.27
N ILE A 12 7.71 -1.15 -4.21
CA ILE A 12 6.90 -0.57 -3.14
C ILE A 12 6.31 -1.72 -2.31
N PRO A 13 6.86 -2.01 -1.11
CA PRO A 13 6.45 -3.16 -0.29
C PRO A 13 4.94 -3.22 0.01
N SER A 14 4.32 -2.08 0.27
CA SER A 14 2.88 -1.98 0.55
C SER A 14 2.01 -2.34 -0.66
N VAL A 15 2.46 -2.02 -1.88
CA VAL A 15 1.76 -2.42 -3.12
C VAL A 15 1.90 -3.92 -3.35
N ALA A 16 3.09 -4.48 -3.14
CA ALA A 16 3.32 -5.91 -3.25
C ALA A 16 2.47 -6.70 -2.24
N PHE A 17 2.42 -6.23 -0.99
CA PHE A 17 1.54 -6.79 0.03
C PHE A 17 0.07 -6.68 -0.37
N GLY A 18 -0.40 -5.49 -0.79
CA GLY A 18 -1.79 -5.28 -1.19
C GLY A 18 -2.25 -6.20 -2.32
N LEU A 19 -1.40 -6.41 -3.34
CA LEU A 19 -1.66 -7.35 -4.42
C LEU A 19 -1.81 -8.79 -3.92
N LYS A 20 -0.89 -9.24 -3.05
CA LYS A 20 -0.94 -10.58 -2.44
C LYS A 20 -2.21 -10.76 -1.60
N ALA A 21 -2.55 -9.75 -0.79
CA ALA A 21 -3.71 -9.78 0.08
C ALA A 21 -5.04 -9.81 -0.72
N VAL A 22 -5.15 -9.04 -1.82
CA VAL A 22 -6.33 -9.10 -2.72
C VAL A 22 -6.45 -10.46 -3.37
N ALA A 23 -5.35 -11.04 -3.87
CA ALA A 23 -5.38 -12.36 -4.50
C ALA A 23 -5.90 -13.44 -3.53
N LEU A 24 -5.43 -13.42 -2.29
CA LEU A 24 -5.87 -14.36 -1.26
C LEU A 24 -7.30 -14.08 -0.78
N ALA A 25 -7.70 -12.82 -0.66
CA ALA A 25 -9.07 -12.44 -0.37
C ALA A 25 -10.05 -12.97 -1.44
N MET A 26 -9.66 -12.89 -2.72
CA MET A 26 -10.45 -13.43 -3.84
C MET A 26 -10.51 -14.96 -3.83
N LYS A 27 -9.39 -15.64 -3.54
CA LYS A 27 -9.39 -17.11 -3.36
C LYS A 27 -10.33 -17.53 -2.24
N ALA A 28 -10.24 -16.88 -1.07
CA ALA A 28 -11.11 -17.15 0.07
C ALA A 28 -12.59 -16.88 -0.23
N LYS A 29 -12.91 -15.77 -0.93
CA LYS A 29 -14.29 -15.48 -1.40
C LYS A 29 -14.89 -16.58 -2.26
N THR A 30 -14.05 -17.31 -2.99
CA THR A 30 -14.47 -18.45 -3.83
C THR A 30 -14.35 -19.81 -3.14
N ALA A 31 -14.04 -19.84 -1.83
CA ALA A 31 -13.76 -21.05 -1.05
C ALA A 31 -12.63 -21.92 -1.65
N ARG A 32 -11.60 -21.28 -2.23
CA ARG A 32 -10.45 -21.92 -2.88
C ARG A 32 -9.13 -21.62 -2.17
N LEU A 33 -9.18 -21.08 -0.94
CA LEU A 33 -7.97 -20.83 -0.18
C LEU A 33 -7.40 -22.18 0.28
N VAL A 34 -6.13 -22.43 0.00
CA VAL A 34 -5.47 -23.66 0.43
C VAL A 34 -4.80 -23.48 1.78
N SER A 35 -4.58 -24.60 2.48
CA SER A 35 -3.92 -24.60 3.79
C SER A 35 -2.51 -23.98 3.69
N GLY A 36 -2.13 -23.14 4.66
CA GLY A 36 -0.85 -22.44 4.66
C GLY A 36 -0.84 -21.08 3.95
N GLU A 37 -1.83 -20.78 3.09
CA GLU A 37 -1.86 -19.51 2.37
C GLU A 37 -2.14 -18.31 3.28
N ALA A 38 -2.96 -18.50 4.32
CA ALA A 38 -3.26 -17.45 5.28
C ALA A 38 -2.06 -17.15 6.18
N GLU A 39 -1.34 -18.19 6.61
CA GLU A 39 -0.10 -18.09 7.39
C GLU A 39 1.00 -17.40 6.56
N ALA A 40 1.15 -17.78 5.29
CA ALA A 40 2.09 -17.12 4.38
C ALA A 40 1.74 -15.65 4.11
N LEU A 41 0.49 -15.23 4.32
CA LEU A 41 0.11 -13.82 4.29
C LEU A 41 0.54 -13.07 5.55
N ILE A 42 0.47 -13.72 6.72
CA ILE A 42 0.97 -13.16 7.99
C ILE A 42 2.47 -12.90 7.87
N GLU A 43 3.24 -13.88 7.42
CA GLU A 43 4.70 -13.73 7.23
C GLU A 43 5.02 -12.61 6.24
N ALA A 44 4.31 -12.53 5.12
CA ALA A 44 4.49 -11.46 4.16
C ALA A 44 4.13 -10.07 4.72
N CYS A 45 3.11 -9.99 5.59
CA CYS A 45 2.77 -8.75 6.29
C CYS A 45 3.93 -8.29 7.17
N GLN A 46 4.51 -9.20 7.97
CA GLN A 46 5.63 -8.88 8.86
C GLN A 46 6.90 -8.49 8.08
N GLN A 47 7.15 -9.11 6.93
CA GLN A 47 8.32 -8.81 6.10
C GLN A 47 8.19 -7.49 5.32
N LEU A 48 7.02 -7.24 4.73
CA LEU A 48 6.81 -6.10 3.83
C LEU A 48 6.32 -4.86 4.57
N MET A 49 5.68 -5.03 5.72
CA MET A 49 5.02 -3.98 6.49
C MET A 49 5.20 -4.21 8.01
N PRO A 50 6.46 -4.25 8.51
CA PRO A 50 6.76 -4.63 9.90
C PRO A 50 6.12 -3.72 10.96
N ASP A 51 5.99 -2.42 10.66
CA ASP A 51 5.44 -1.42 11.60
C ASP A 51 3.91 -1.27 11.49
N ASP A 52 3.27 -2.05 10.61
CA ASP A 52 1.86 -1.92 10.29
C ASP A 52 1.00 -2.87 11.12
N HIS A 53 0.84 -2.52 12.41
CA HIS A 53 0.08 -3.32 13.36
C HIS A 53 -1.39 -3.52 12.95
N GLU A 54 -1.98 -2.54 12.25
CA GLU A 54 -3.35 -2.65 11.73
C GLU A 54 -3.45 -3.66 10.58
N ALA A 55 -2.51 -3.63 9.63
CA ALA A 55 -2.43 -4.65 8.59
C ALA A 55 -2.26 -6.04 9.19
N LEU A 56 -1.35 -6.17 10.16
CA LEU A 56 -1.07 -7.45 10.80
C LEU A 56 -2.30 -8.00 11.52
N ALA A 57 -3.02 -7.16 12.27
CA ALA A 57 -4.25 -7.55 12.95
C ALA A 57 -5.35 -7.99 11.96
N ALA A 58 -5.53 -7.26 10.85
CA ALA A 58 -6.49 -7.62 9.81
C ALA A 58 -6.15 -8.98 9.16
N VAL A 59 -4.88 -9.23 8.87
CA VAL A 59 -4.42 -10.51 8.29
C VAL A 59 -4.55 -11.66 9.28
N GLN A 60 -4.25 -11.44 10.56
CA GLN A 60 -4.44 -12.45 11.61
C GLN A 60 -5.93 -12.78 11.81
N GLY A 61 -6.80 -11.76 11.81
CA GLY A 61 -8.25 -11.94 11.85
C GLY A 61 -8.77 -12.73 10.64
N PHE A 62 -8.25 -12.43 9.44
CA PHE A 62 -8.51 -13.23 8.25
C PHE A 62 -8.09 -14.68 8.43
N ALA A 63 -6.85 -14.95 8.85
CA ALA A 63 -6.36 -16.31 9.04
C ALA A 63 -7.21 -17.11 10.02
N ALA A 64 -7.55 -16.54 11.18
CA ALA A 64 -8.42 -17.17 12.15
C ALA A 64 -9.84 -17.44 11.60
N ALA A 65 -10.40 -16.50 10.84
CA ALA A 65 -11.76 -16.64 10.30
C ALA A 65 -11.85 -17.63 9.13
N THR A 66 -10.78 -17.85 8.36
CA THR A 66 -10.80 -18.76 7.21
C THR A 66 -11.05 -20.22 7.59
N ALA A 67 -10.75 -20.62 8.84
CA ALA A 67 -11.06 -21.94 9.36
C ALA A 67 -12.56 -22.16 9.60
N LEU A 68 -13.34 -21.09 9.77
CA LEU A 68 -14.77 -21.13 10.04
C LEU A 68 -15.60 -20.85 8.78
N ASP A 69 -15.25 -19.78 8.06
CA ASP A 69 -15.97 -19.30 6.88
C ASP A 69 -15.02 -18.53 5.95
N GLN A 70 -14.49 -19.23 4.93
CA GLN A 70 -13.59 -18.62 3.95
C GLN A 70 -14.24 -17.47 3.18
N PRO A 71 -15.48 -17.60 2.64
CA PRO A 71 -16.13 -16.50 1.94
C PRO A 71 -16.22 -15.21 2.77
N THR A 72 -16.68 -15.30 4.02
CA THR A 72 -16.83 -14.14 4.91
C THR A 72 -15.46 -13.55 5.28
N ALA A 73 -14.47 -14.41 5.59
CA ALA A 73 -13.11 -13.96 5.87
C ALA A 73 -12.49 -13.22 4.67
N GLY A 74 -12.62 -13.79 3.46
CA GLY A 74 -12.15 -13.18 2.23
C GLY A 74 -12.82 -11.84 1.94
N ARG A 75 -14.13 -11.71 2.25
CA ARG A 75 -14.83 -10.43 2.13
C ARG A 75 -14.28 -9.38 3.10
N ALA A 76 -14.08 -9.75 4.36
CA ALA A 76 -13.55 -8.84 5.38
C ALA A 76 -12.14 -8.34 5.02
N LEU A 77 -11.24 -9.23 4.57
CA LEU A 77 -9.90 -8.85 4.13
C LEU A 77 -9.94 -7.93 2.90
N HIS A 78 -10.81 -8.21 1.93
CA HIS A 78 -10.97 -7.37 0.74
C HIS A 78 -11.49 -5.97 1.10
N ASP A 79 -12.49 -5.87 1.97
CA ASP A 79 -13.09 -4.60 2.38
C ASP A 79 -12.09 -3.75 3.20
N PHE A 80 -11.25 -4.40 4.02
CA PHE A 80 -10.12 -3.75 4.68
C PHE A 80 -9.16 -3.11 3.67
N ILE A 81 -8.72 -3.85 2.65
CA ILE A 81 -7.78 -3.34 1.64
C ILE A 81 -8.37 -2.16 0.86
N ILE A 82 -9.65 -2.25 0.45
CA ILE A 82 -10.33 -1.14 -0.24
C ILE A 82 -10.40 0.10 0.63
N THR A 83 -10.84 -0.05 1.87
CA THR A 83 -10.99 1.07 2.82
C THR A 83 -9.66 1.76 3.05
N ARG A 84 -8.61 0.96 3.29
CA ARG A 84 -7.25 1.44 3.48
C ARG A 84 -6.70 2.16 2.26
N GLY A 85 -6.87 1.59 1.07
CA GLY A 85 -6.46 2.22 -0.20
C GLY A 85 -7.14 3.57 -0.42
N GLY A 86 -8.44 3.65 -0.13
CA GLY A 86 -9.21 4.90 -0.20
C GLY A 86 -8.76 5.95 0.81
N GLN A 87 -8.44 5.54 2.04
CA GLN A 87 -7.90 6.44 3.06
C GLN A 87 -6.53 6.99 2.66
N MET A 88 -5.63 6.15 2.15
CA MET A 88 -4.30 6.58 1.70
C MET A 88 -4.38 7.58 0.53
N ALA A 89 -5.24 7.32 -0.46
CA ALA A 89 -5.46 8.27 -1.56
C ALA A 89 -5.99 9.62 -1.05
N ASN A 90 -6.90 9.60 -0.07
CA ASN A 90 -7.44 10.80 0.55
C ASN A 90 -6.42 11.56 1.41
N VAL A 91 -5.50 10.86 2.07
CA VAL A 91 -4.39 11.49 2.80
C VAL A 91 -3.43 12.13 1.80
N ALA A 92 -3.00 11.42 0.76
CA ALA A 92 -2.11 11.96 -0.26
C ALA A 92 -2.69 13.22 -0.92
N ARG A 93 -3.98 13.21 -1.28
CA ARG A 93 -4.67 14.39 -1.84
C ARG A 93 -4.71 15.55 -0.84
N ARG A 94 -5.01 15.30 0.44
CA ARG A 94 -5.05 16.35 1.47
C ARG A 94 -3.67 16.92 1.76
N THR A 95 -2.64 16.08 1.75
CA THR A 95 -1.25 16.51 1.92
C THR A 95 -0.80 17.34 0.73
N ASP A 96 -1.09 16.92 -0.50
CA ASP A 96 -0.77 17.70 -1.71
C ASP A 96 -1.49 19.06 -1.72
N GLU A 97 -2.78 19.08 -1.36
CA GLU A 97 -3.54 20.32 -1.20
C GLU A 97 -2.96 21.23 -0.11
N ALA A 98 -2.61 20.66 1.06
CA ALA A 98 -1.98 21.42 2.13
C ALA A 98 -0.59 21.95 1.73
N LEU A 99 0.21 21.20 0.97
CA LEU A 99 1.51 21.65 0.45
C LEU A 99 1.35 22.78 -0.58
N ARG A 100 0.29 22.73 -1.40
CA ARG A 100 -0.05 23.83 -2.33
C ARG A 100 -0.53 25.08 -1.59
N GLN A 101 -1.32 24.91 -0.54
CA GLN A 101 -1.83 26.02 0.29
C GLN A 101 -0.75 26.61 1.22
N GLN A 102 0.21 25.80 1.67
CA GLN A 102 1.32 26.23 2.52
C GLN A 102 2.53 26.70 1.71
N SER A 103 2.58 26.46 0.39
CA SER A 103 3.59 27.06 -0.47
C SER A 103 3.33 28.56 -0.55
N PRO A 104 4.18 29.41 0.05
CA PRO A 104 4.14 30.83 -0.25
C PRO A 104 4.53 30.96 -1.72
N THR A 105 3.74 31.71 -2.48
CA THR A 105 4.01 32.19 -3.84
C THR A 105 5.28 33.06 -3.96
N HIS A 106 6.27 32.89 -3.07
CA HIS A 106 7.41 33.81 -2.88
C HIS A 106 8.78 33.14 -2.75
N PHE A 107 8.92 31.82 -2.88
CA PHE A 107 10.26 31.21 -3.06
C PHE A 107 10.60 31.06 -4.55
N ASP A 108 10.63 32.21 -5.23
CA ASP A 108 11.10 32.31 -6.62
C ASP A 108 12.63 32.33 -6.63
N TRP A 109 13.24 31.17 -6.39
CA TRP A 109 14.69 30.99 -6.50
C TRP A 109 15.19 31.22 -7.94
N GLN A 110 14.30 31.19 -8.94
CA GLN A 110 14.61 31.50 -10.34
C GLN A 110 14.67 33.02 -10.60
N ALA A 111 13.96 33.84 -9.82
CA ALA A 111 14.02 35.31 -9.90
C ALA A 111 15.17 35.95 -9.09
N ARG A 112 15.91 35.14 -8.32
CA ARG A 112 17.03 35.58 -7.48
C ARG A 112 18.26 35.90 -8.33
N LYS A 113 18.49 37.20 -8.58
CA LYS A 113 19.69 37.72 -9.29
C LYS A 113 21.02 37.44 -8.56
N ASP A 114 20.98 36.98 -7.31
CA ASP A 114 22.16 36.66 -6.49
C ASP A 114 22.68 35.23 -6.66
N CYS A 115 22.01 34.39 -7.46
CA CYS A 115 22.43 33.01 -7.72
C CYS A 115 23.13 32.79 -9.08
N GLY A 116 23.48 33.85 -9.81
CA GLY A 116 24.25 33.78 -11.05
C GLY A 116 25.63 34.44 -10.90
N HIS A 117 26.70 33.67 -11.16
CA HIS A 117 28.03 34.23 -11.44
C HIS A 117 27.98 34.99 -12.78
N GLY A 118 28.45 36.24 -12.79
CA GLY A 118 28.63 37.06 -14.00
C GLY A 118 28.40 38.54 -13.76
#